data_AF-D4I2B7-F1
#
_entry.id   AF-D4I2B7-F1
#
_cell.length_a   1.000
_cell.length_b   1.000
_cell.length_c   1.000
_cell.angle_alpha   90.00
_cell.angle_beta   90.00
_cell.angle_gamma   90.00
#
_symmetry.space_group_name_H-M   'P 1'
#
loop_
_entity.id
_entity.type
_entity.pdbx_description
1 polymer ?
#
loop_
_entity_poly.entity_id
_entity_poly.type
_entity_poly.pdbx_seq_one_letter_code
_entity_poly.pdbx_strand_id
1 'polypeptide(L)'
;MAYYNIVKRPRADGTVRYRCTAGVKESGKHLHRETRTFGKLAQAKTWGAKRVTELEENGVPNSNDIGKMTVGDLLKRYINDPNLGGKAGRTKRYVPDMLLDCDIADVLLTDLSTSHVIEHCRQRNGAGAGPSTVNHDVSYLSSVLASAKPVYGIDYTTNPATDARSLLLQMGLIGKSKRRSRRPVSDEMDRLLAGLKARSDHVAAKIPFVDILNFSILSCMRVGEVCKIRWEDVDEKQKAVLVRDRKDPRKKSGNHMLVALLGEAWNIVRRQPKTTS
;
A
#
# COMPACT_ATOMS: atom_id res chain seq x y z
N MET A 1 35.97 1.78 11.65
CA MET A 1 35.54 0.55 10.93
C MET A 1 34.24 0.03 11.51
N ALA A 2 33.28 -0.28 10.65
CA ALA A 2 32.03 -0.92 11.05
C ALA A 2 32.28 -2.39 11.40
N TYR A 3 31.50 -2.94 12.32
CA TYR A 3 31.64 -4.32 12.77
C TYR A 3 30.28 -4.89 13.17
N TYR A 4 30.15 -6.21 13.10
CA TYR A 4 29.07 -6.92 13.77
C TYR A 4 29.58 -8.09 14.60
N ASN A 5 28.86 -8.44 15.67
CA ASN A 5 29.14 -9.57 16.53
C ASN A 5 27.82 -10.28 16.89
N ILE A 6 27.83 -11.61 16.93
CA ILE A 6 26.65 -12.42 17.26
C ILE A 6 26.93 -13.22 18.52
N VAL A 7 26.09 -13.03 19.54
CA VAL A 7 26.14 -13.76 20.81
C VAL A 7 24.97 -14.72 20.90
N LYS A 8 25.25 -15.99 21.19
CA LYS A 8 24.24 -17.02 21.50
C LYS A 8 23.69 -16.77 22.91
N ARG A 9 22.36 -16.67 23.05
CA ARG A 9 21.68 -16.51 24.33
C ARG A 9 20.67 -17.64 24.54
N PRO A 10 20.87 -18.55 25.51
CA PRO A 10 19.84 -19.47 25.94
C PRO A 10 18.76 -18.71 26.73
N ARG A 11 17.50 -19.11 26.58
CA ARG A 11 16.38 -18.68 27.41
C ARG A 11 16.12 -19.71 28.52
N ALA A 12 15.37 -19.29 29.53
CA ALA A 12 14.93 -20.17 30.62
C ALA A 12 14.09 -21.38 30.13
N ASP A 13 13.47 -21.26 28.95
CA ASP A 13 12.70 -22.31 28.27
C ASP A 13 13.56 -23.27 27.40
N GLY A 14 14.90 -23.15 27.45
CA GLY A 14 15.83 -23.96 26.64
C GLY A 14 15.96 -23.52 25.18
N THR A 15 15.15 -22.56 24.70
CA THR A 15 15.25 -22.07 23.33
C THR A 15 16.45 -21.15 23.14
N VAL A 16 17.13 -21.29 21.99
CA VAL A 16 18.31 -20.48 21.65
C VAL A 16 17.90 -19.25 20.85
N ARG A 17 18.38 -18.08 21.27
CA ARG A 17 18.29 -16.83 20.50
C ARG A 17 19.68 -16.31 20.15
N TYR A 18 19.78 -15.57 19.05
CA TYR A 18 21.02 -14.99 18.55
C TYR A 18 20.93 -13.47 18.61
N ARG A 19 21.70 -12.83 19.51
CA ARG A 19 21.78 -11.38 19.58
C ARG A 19 22.91 -10.90 18.67
N CYS A 20 22.55 -10.25 17.57
CA CYS A 20 23.50 -9.54 16.73
C CYS A 20 23.67 -8.10 17.25
N THR A 21 24.92 -7.67 17.41
CA THR A 21 25.32 -6.28 17.66
C THR A 21 26.00 -5.77 16.41
N ALA A 22 25.59 -4.63 15.86
CA ALA A 22 26.29 -3.95 14.77
C ALA A 22 26.68 -2.54 15.21
N GLY A 23 27.82 -2.01 14.77
CA GLY A 23 28.27 -0.69 15.20
C GLY A 23 29.54 -0.22 14.52
N VAL A 24 29.99 0.98 14.86
CA VAL A 24 31.23 1.57 14.33
C VAL A 24 32.17 1.92 15.49
N LYS A 25 33.44 1.53 15.34
CA LYS A 25 34.53 1.93 16.23
C LYS A 25 35.47 2.88 15.50
N GLU A 26 35.85 3.95 16.19
CA GLU A 26 36.87 4.90 15.78
C GLU A 26 37.75 5.24 16.98
N SER A 27 39.08 5.16 16.83
CA SER A 27 40.06 5.44 17.89
C SER A 27 39.77 4.76 19.25
N GLY A 28 39.33 3.50 19.21
CA GLY A 28 39.04 2.69 20.41
C GLY A 28 37.70 2.99 21.10
N LYS A 29 36.96 4.03 20.69
CA LYS A 29 35.63 4.38 21.23
C LYS A 29 34.53 3.87 20.31
N HIS A 30 33.41 3.44 20.92
CA HIS A 30 32.21 3.06 20.17
C HIS A 30 31.46 4.34 19.77
N LEU A 31 31.46 4.67 18.48
CA LEU A 31 30.74 5.82 17.95
C LEU A 31 29.24 5.51 17.79
N HIS A 32 28.91 4.26 17.44
CA HIS A 32 27.53 3.79 17.29
C HIS A 32 27.40 2.30 17.61
N ARG A 33 26.27 1.90 18.20
CA ARG A 33 26.01 0.51 18.55
C ARG A 33 24.51 0.19 18.57
N GLU A 34 24.10 -0.73 17.71
CA GLU A 34 22.75 -1.28 17.64
C GLU A 34 22.75 -2.76 18.02
N THR A 35 21.65 -3.23 18.61
CA THR A 35 21.47 -4.66 18.90
C THR A 35 20.11 -5.16 18.48
N ARG A 36 20.07 -6.34 17.85
CA ARG A 36 18.83 -7.02 17.47
C ARG A 36 18.94 -8.52 17.74
N THR A 37 17.85 -9.14 18.19
CA THR A 37 17.82 -10.55 18.57
C THR A 37 16.96 -11.37 17.61
N PHE A 38 17.49 -12.50 17.14
CA PHE A 38 16.89 -13.36 16.12
C PHE A 38 16.68 -14.78 16.63
N GLY A 39 15.74 -15.51 16.00
CA GLY A 39 15.53 -16.93 16.28
C GLY A 39 16.55 -17.86 15.59
N LYS A 40 17.09 -17.45 14.45
CA LYS A 40 18.04 -18.25 13.64
C LYS A 40 19.36 -17.51 13.45
N LEU A 41 20.47 -18.25 13.47
CA LEU A 41 21.82 -17.70 13.24
C LEU A 41 21.95 -17.05 11.85
N ALA A 42 21.37 -17.67 10.82
CA ALA A 42 21.40 -17.15 9.45
C ALA A 42 20.82 -15.74 9.35
N GLN A 43 19.66 -15.49 10.01
CA GLN A 43 19.02 -14.17 10.02
C GLN A 43 19.87 -13.13 10.75
N ALA A 44 20.54 -13.51 11.85
CA ALA A 44 21.45 -12.64 12.57
C ALA A 44 22.67 -12.25 11.73
N LYS A 45 23.23 -13.19 10.96
CA LYS A 45 24.34 -12.92 10.03
C LYS A 45 23.93 -11.98 8.89
N THR A 46 22.80 -12.26 8.22
CA THR A 46 22.31 -11.41 7.13
C THR A 46 22.03 -9.99 7.59
N TRP A 47 21.38 -9.83 8.75
CA TRP A 47 21.12 -8.49 9.31
C TRP A 47 22.42 -7.76 9.69
N GLY A 48 23.36 -8.45 10.35
CA GLY A 48 24.65 -7.86 10.74
C GLY A 48 25.49 -7.42 9.56
N ALA A 49 25.60 -8.26 8.52
CA ALA A 49 26.32 -7.95 7.29
C ALA A 49 25.69 -6.76 6.56
N LYS A 50 24.37 -6.79 6.36
CA LYS A 50 23.64 -5.68 5.72
C LYS A 50 23.84 -4.37 6.48
N ARG A 51 23.78 -4.40 7.81
CA ARG A 51 23.93 -3.19 8.63
C ARG A 51 25.36 -2.66 8.63
N VAL A 52 26.38 -3.53 8.56
CA VAL A 52 27.77 -3.10 8.38
C VAL A 52 27.95 -2.41 7.03
N THR A 53 27.45 -2.99 5.94
CA THR A 53 27.49 -2.36 4.61
C THR A 53 26.78 -1.01 4.63
N GLU A 54 25.59 -0.92 5.23
CA GLU A 54 24.87 0.36 5.38
C GLU A 54 25.67 1.40 6.19
N LEU A 55 26.38 1.00 7.25
CA LEU A 55 27.21 1.89 8.09
C LEU A 55 28.53 2.29 7.41
N GLU A 56 29.04 1.47 6.49
CA GLU A 56 30.23 1.79 5.68
C GLU A 56 29.89 2.70 4.50
N GLU A 57 28.76 2.45 3.84
CA GLU A 57 28.28 3.26 2.71
C GLU A 57 27.74 4.63 3.16
N ASN A 58 27.03 4.68 4.31
CA ASN A 58 26.31 5.88 4.76
C ASN A 58 26.90 6.54 6.01
N GLY A 59 27.94 5.96 6.62
CA GLY A 59 28.53 6.46 7.88
C GLY A 59 27.71 6.12 9.14
N VAL A 60 28.18 6.62 10.29
CA VAL A 60 27.43 6.50 11.56
C VAL A 60 26.20 7.41 11.51
N PRO A 61 24.98 6.90 11.84
CA PRO A 61 23.82 7.75 12.07
C PRO A 61 24.14 8.69 13.21
N ASN A 62 24.48 9.93 12.89
CA ASN A 62 24.68 10.95 13.90
C ASN A 62 23.29 11.39 14.36
N SER A 63 23.06 11.53 15.66
CA SER A 63 21.81 12.11 16.19
C SER A 63 21.54 13.53 15.66
N ASN A 64 22.54 14.16 15.02
CA ASN A 64 22.44 15.41 14.29
C ASN A 64 21.80 15.32 12.88
N ASP A 65 21.55 14.14 12.31
CA ASP A 65 20.94 14.02 10.98
C ASP A 65 19.41 14.12 10.97
N ILE A 66 18.75 14.01 12.14
CA ILE A 66 17.30 14.20 12.24
C ILE A 66 16.92 15.64 11.87
N GLY A 67 17.75 16.62 12.29
CA GLY A 67 17.53 18.04 12.01
C GLY A 67 17.70 18.45 10.54
N LYS A 68 18.11 17.53 9.67
CA LYS A 68 18.26 17.78 8.22
C LYS A 68 17.33 16.95 7.37
N MET A 69 16.64 15.96 7.94
CA MET A 69 15.80 15.05 7.17
C MET A 69 14.42 15.67 6.96
N THR A 70 13.99 15.71 5.70
CA THR A 70 12.66 16.20 5.34
C THR A 70 11.60 15.10 5.41
N VAL A 71 10.33 15.48 5.40
CA VAL A 71 9.21 14.55 5.19
C VAL A 71 9.37 13.81 3.86
N GLY A 72 9.83 14.50 2.81
CA GLY A 72 10.06 13.97 1.49
C GLY A 72 11.11 12.84 1.49
N ASP A 73 12.18 13.00 2.26
CA ASP A 73 13.19 11.95 2.42
C ASP A 73 12.62 10.71 3.10
N LEU A 74 11.79 10.89 4.13
CA LEU A 74 11.11 9.78 4.79
C LEU A 74 10.11 9.09 3.86
N LEU A 75 9.36 9.85 3.06
CA LEU A 75 8.44 9.33 2.04
C LEU A 75 9.20 8.49 1.00
N LYS A 76 10.33 8.98 0.47
CA LYS A 76 11.18 8.23 -0.47
C LYS A 76 11.66 6.91 0.14
N ARG A 77 12.12 6.93 1.40
CA ARG A 77 12.51 5.70 2.12
C ARG A 77 11.34 4.73 2.26
N TYR A 78 10.15 5.23 2.59
CA TYR A 78 8.93 4.44 2.71
C TYR A 78 8.51 3.78 1.39
N ILE A 79 8.53 4.54 0.29
CA ILE A 79 8.14 4.08 -1.04
C ILE A 79 9.11 3.00 -1.55
N ASN A 80 10.40 3.15 -1.25
CA ASN A 80 11.45 2.23 -1.71
C ASN A 80 11.64 1.00 -0.81
N ASP A 81 11.04 0.97 0.39
CA ASP A 81 11.13 -0.19 1.29
C ASP A 81 10.34 -1.40 0.72
N PRO A 82 11.00 -2.53 0.42
CA PRO A 82 10.36 -3.70 -0.18
C PRO A 82 9.22 -4.31 0.65
N ASN A 83 9.19 -4.09 1.97
CA ASN A 83 8.20 -4.65 2.87
C ASN A 83 7.08 -3.66 3.22
N LEU A 84 7.25 -2.38 2.93
CA LEU A 84 6.24 -1.33 3.11
C LEU A 84 5.71 -0.84 1.76
N GLY A 85 6.12 0.35 1.31
CA GLY A 85 5.66 0.97 0.07
C GLY A 85 6.04 0.18 -1.19
N GLY A 86 7.08 -0.64 -1.13
CA GLY A 86 7.58 -1.46 -2.24
C GLY A 86 6.54 -2.43 -2.82
N LYS A 87 5.66 -2.99 -1.97
CA LYS A 87 4.58 -3.92 -2.38
C LYS A 87 3.32 -3.21 -2.86
N ALA A 88 3.25 -1.89 -2.75
CA ALA A 88 2.10 -1.13 -3.21
C ALA A 88 2.04 -1.14 -4.74
N GLY A 89 0.90 -1.57 -5.29
CA GLY A 89 0.61 -1.39 -6.73
C GLY A 89 0.37 0.09 -7.05
N ARG A 90 0.37 0.43 -8.34
CA ARG A 90 0.24 1.80 -8.88
C ARG A 90 -0.73 2.70 -8.11
N THR A 91 -1.97 2.25 -7.89
CA THR A 91 -2.99 3.04 -7.18
C THR A 91 -2.64 3.39 -5.74
N LYS A 92 -1.93 2.50 -5.03
CA LYS A 92 -1.53 2.73 -3.64
C LYS A 92 -0.26 3.58 -3.53
N ARG A 93 0.57 3.63 -4.58
CA ARG A 93 1.77 4.48 -4.66
C ARG A 93 1.43 5.93 -5.00
N TYR A 94 0.35 6.14 -5.73
CA TYR A 94 -0.11 7.48 -6.14
C TYR A 94 -0.11 8.52 -5.01
N VAL A 95 -0.60 8.18 -3.82
CA VAL A 95 -0.69 9.15 -2.72
C VAL A 95 0.69 9.49 -2.14
N PRO A 96 1.54 8.51 -1.74
CA PRO A 96 2.92 8.81 -1.37
C PRO A 96 3.72 9.56 -2.45
N ASP A 97 3.57 9.20 -3.72
CA ASP A 97 4.26 9.88 -4.82
C ASP A 97 3.78 11.33 -4.95
N MET A 98 2.46 11.57 -4.92
CA MET A 98 1.88 12.91 -4.94
C MET A 98 2.30 13.76 -3.73
N LEU A 99 2.43 13.14 -2.55
CA LEU A 99 2.92 13.83 -1.36
C LEU A 99 4.35 14.33 -1.52
N LEU A 100 5.19 13.67 -2.33
CA LEU A 100 6.55 14.15 -2.64
C LEU A 100 6.55 15.44 -3.46
N ASP A 101 5.48 15.68 -4.23
CA ASP A 101 5.33 16.86 -5.08
C ASP A 101 4.61 18.02 -4.36
N CYS A 102 4.34 17.89 -3.05
CA CYS A 102 3.64 18.89 -2.24
C CYS A 102 4.60 19.59 -1.28
N ASP A 103 4.30 20.84 -0.90
CA ASP A 103 5.11 21.65 0.02
C ASP A 103 5.42 20.94 1.35
N ILE A 104 4.51 20.07 1.82
CA ILE A 104 4.70 19.29 3.06
C ILE A 104 5.91 18.34 2.98
N ALA A 105 6.36 17.96 1.78
CA ALA A 105 7.55 17.13 1.59
C ALA A 105 8.84 17.88 1.93
N ASP A 106 8.89 19.19 1.74
CA ASP A 106 10.09 19.99 1.97
C ASP A 106 10.27 20.37 3.45
N VAL A 107 9.24 20.15 4.28
CA VAL A 107 9.29 20.42 5.72
C VAL A 107 10.26 19.46 6.40
N LEU A 108 11.15 20.01 7.23
CA LEU A 108 12.02 19.21 8.10
C LEU A 108 11.17 18.41 9.08
N LEU A 109 11.55 17.15 9.33
CA LEU A 109 10.82 16.31 10.29
C LEU A 109 10.73 16.96 11.67
N THR A 110 11.78 17.62 12.13
CA THR A 110 11.81 18.32 13.43
C THR A 110 10.78 19.44 13.53
N ASP A 111 10.43 20.04 12.39
CA ASP A 111 9.56 21.22 12.30
C ASP A 111 8.14 20.81 11.91
N LEU A 112 7.94 19.56 11.48
CA LEU A 112 6.64 19.05 11.11
C LEU A 112 5.69 19.11 12.31
N SER A 113 4.56 19.77 12.08
CA SER A 113 3.56 20.07 13.11
C SER A 113 2.16 19.88 12.56
N THR A 114 1.16 19.95 13.44
CA THR A 114 -0.24 19.81 13.03
C THR A 114 -0.68 20.94 12.08
N SER A 115 -0.09 22.15 12.20
CA SER A 115 -0.39 23.27 11.30
C SER A 115 0.03 22.99 9.86
N HIS A 116 1.20 22.37 9.65
CA HIS A 116 1.66 21.96 8.32
C HIS A 116 0.70 20.94 7.68
N VAL A 117 0.22 19.96 8.46
CA VAL A 117 -0.75 18.97 7.97
C VAL A 117 -2.09 19.63 7.63
N ILE A 118 -2.56 20.56 8.45
CA ILE A 118 -3.80 21.30 8.20
C ILE A 118 -3.69 22.14 6.93
N GLU A 119 -2.55 22.81 6.74
CA GLU A 119 -2.33 23.63 5.55
C GLU A 119 -2.29 22.78 4.28
N HIS A 120 -1.58 21.64 4.30
CA HIS A 120 -1.64 20.66 3.21
C HIS A 120 -3.09 20.25 2.90
N CYS A 121 -3.88 19.94 3.91
CA CYS A 121 -5.29 19.56 3.71
C CYS A 121 -6.14 20.70 3.12
N ARG A 122 -5.87 21.96 3.49
CA ARG A 122 -6.53 23.14 2.91
C ARG A 122 -6.16 23.32 1.45
N GLN A 123 -4.87 23.25 1.12
CA GLN A 123 -4.38 23.35 -0.25
C GLN A 123 -5.01 22.27 -1.14
N ARG A 124 -5.03 21.02 -0.68
CA ARG A 124 -5.64 19.89 -1.41
C ARG A 124 -7.15 20.10 -1.62
N ASN A 125 -7.86 20.54 -0.60
CA ASN A 125 -9.30 20.84 -0.71
C ASN A 125 -9.56 22.04 -1.63
N GLY A 126 -8.73 23.09 -1.56
CA GLY A 126 -8.78 24.26 -2.45
C GLY A 126 -8.50 23.91 -3.92
N ALA A 127 -7.66 22.91 -4.17
CA ALA A 127 -7.43 22.32 -5.48
C ALA A 127 -8.56 21.37 -5.96
N GLY A 128 -9.66 21.25 -5.21
CA GLY A 128 -10.85 20.47 -5.58
C GLY A 128 -10.85 19.02 -5.11
N ALA A 129 -9.89 18.59 -4.29
CA ALA A 129 -9.91 17.23 -3.72
C ALA A 129 -10.99 17.12 -2.64
N GLY A 130 -11.95 16.21 -2.81
CA GLY A 130 -12.99 15.99 -1.81
C GLY A 130 -12.46 15.40 -0.49
N PRO A 131 -13.22 15.51 0.64
CA PRO A 131 -12.74 15.13 1.97
C PRO A 131 -12.27 13.67 2.11
N SER A 132 -12.86 12.75 1.35
CA SER A 132 -12.42 11.34 1.35
C SER A 132 -11.07 11.14 0.67
N THR A 133 -10.72 11.99 -0.29
CA THR A 133 -9.43 11.95 -0.98
C THR A 133 -8.36 12.52 -0.06
N VAL A 134 -8.60 13.70 0.52
CA VAL A 134 -7.67 14.33 1.49
C VAL A 134 -7.44 13.43 2.71
N ASN A 135 -8.46 12.69 3.16
CA ASN A 135 -8.30 11.71 4.23
C ASN A 135 -7.29 10.59 3.89
N HIS A 136 -7.13 10.22 2.61
CA HIS A 136 -6.09 9.27 2.21
C HIS A 136 -4.71 9.87 2.41
N ASP A 137 -4.49 11.12 1.99
CA ASP A 137 -3.22 11.85 2.15
C ASP A 137 -2.75 11.79 3.61
N VAL A 138 -3.64 12.16 4.55
CA VAL A 138 -3.38 12.11 6.01
C VAL A 138 -3.11 10.68 6.50
N SER A 139 -3.81 9.68 5.95
CA SER A 139 -3.65 8.28 6.33
C SER A 139 -2.31 7.69 5.90
N TYR A 140 -1.87 8.03 4.70
CA TYR A 140 -0.56 7.62 4.19
C TYR A 140 0.57 8.34 4.94
N LEU A 141 0.46 9.66 5.11
CA LEU A 141 1.44 10.44 5.87
C LEU A 141 1.59 9.91 7.30
N SER A 142 0.48 9.67 8.00
CA SER A 142 0.47 9.06 9.35
C SER A 142 1.19 7.72 9.40
N SER A 143 1.01 6.86 8.38
CA SER A 143 1.67 5.56 8.29
C SER A 143 3.18 5.68 8.04
N VAL A 144 3.59 6.66 7.24
CA VAL A 144 4.99 6.97 6.93
C VAL A 144 5.70 7.46 8.19
N LEU A 145 5.13 8.44 8.89
CA LEU A 145 5.68 8.98 10.15
C LEU A 145 5.80 7.89 11.22
N ALA A 146 4.80 7.01 11.33
CA ALA A 146 4.82 5.88 12.28
C ALA A 146 5.94 4.87 11.99
N SER A 147 6.47 4.80 10.76
CA SER A 147 7.59 3.91 10.41
C SER A 147 8.97 4.47 10.76
N ALA A 148 9.11 5.77 11.01
CA ALA A 148 10.40 6.45 11.16
C ALA A 148 11.31 5.77 12.21
N LYS A 149 10.86 5.64 13.44
CA LYS A 149 11.61 4.98 14.52
C LYS A 149 11.70 3.45 14.40
N PRO A 150 10.58 2.70 14.32
CA PRO A 150 10.63 1.24 14.40
C PRO A 150 11.24 0.57 13.17
N VAL A 151 11.22 1.22 12.00
CA VAL A 151 11.71 0.62 10.75
C VAL A 151 13.07 1.20 10.36
N TYR A 152 13.23 2.52 10.44
CA TYR A 152 14.43 3.20 9.95
C TYR A 152 15.39 3.66 11.06
N GLY A 153 15.03 3.48 12.34
CA GLY A 153 15.87 3.90 13.46
C GLY A 153 16.02 5.42 13.59
N ILE A 154 15.18 6.20 12.91
CA ILE A 154 15.16 7.65 13.01
C ILE A 154 14.46 7.99 14.31
N ASP A 155 15.11 8.72 15.23
CA ASP A 155 14.52 9.06 16.54
C ASP A 155 13.47 10.17 16.43
N TYR A 156 12.41 9.87 15.69
CA TYR A 156 11.24 10.69 15.46
C TYR A 156 10.02 9.87 15.87
N THR A 157 9.32 10.34 16.91
CA THR A 157 8.19 9.63 17.52
C THR A 157 6.87 10.36 17.40
N THR A 158 6.88 11.63 17.02
CA THR A 158 5.68 12.44 16.86
C THR A 158 4.92 11.99 15.60
N ASN A 159 3.60 12.18 15.59
CA ASN A 159 2.79 11.90 14.41
C ASN A 159 1.73 12.99 14.22
N PRO A 160 2.15 14.19 13.77
CA PRO A 160 1.24 15.31 13.58
C PRO A 160 0.05 14.99 12.64
N ALA A 161 0.23 14.06 11.70
CA ALA A 161 -0.85 13.61 10.82
C ALA A 161 -1.93 12.83 11.57
N THR A 162 -1.56 12.03 12.58
CA THR A 162 -2.52 11.40 13.49
C THR A 162 -3.17 12.43 14.41
N ASP A 163 -2.36 13.31 15.00
CA ASP A 163 -2.80 14.28 16.00
C ASP A 163 -3.79 15.30 15.41
N ALA A 164 -3.58 15.72 14.15
CA ALA A 164 -4.46 16.66 13.46
C ALA A 164 -5.83 16.07 13.06
N ARG A 165 -6.02 14.74 13.08
CA ARG A 165 -7.23 14.10 12.50
C ARG A 165 -8.54 14.61 13.08
N SER A 166 -8.61 14.76 14.41
CA SER A 166 -9.85 15.20 15.07
C SER A 166 -10.24 16.60 14.61
N LEU A 167 -9.28 17.51 14.56
CA LEU A 167 -9.49 18.88 14.10
C LEU A 167 -9.81 18.94 12.60
N LEU A 168 -9.13 18.16 11.77
CA LEU A 168 -9.42 18.08 10.33
C LEU A 168 -10.84 17.58 10.03
N LEU A 169 -11.36 16.65 10.84
CA LEU A 169 -12.76 16.19 10.76
C LEU A 169 -13.71 17.32 11.16
N GLN A 170 -13.43 18.02 12.25
CA GLN A 170 -14.23 19.17 12.70
C GLN A 170 -14.25 20.30 11.65
N MET A 171 -13.11 20.53 10.97
CA MET A 171 -12.99 21.50 9.88
C MET A 171 -13.63 21.04 8.57
N GLY A 172 -14.09 19.78 8.48
CA GLY A 172 -14.66 19.20 7.25
C GLY A 172 -13.65 18.97 6.12
N LEU A 173 -12.36 19.12 6.38
CA LEU A 173 -11.29 18.93 5.38
C LEU A 173 -11.05 17.45 5.07
N ILE A 174 -11.35 16.56 6.01
CA ILE A 174 -11.32 15.11 5.81
C ILE A 174 -12.66 14.47 6.16
N GLY A 175 -12.94 13.32 5.56
CA GLY A 175 -14.18 12.59 5.84
C GLY A 175 -14.24 11.22 5.18
N LYS A 176 -15.33 10.49 5.48
CA LYS A 176 -15.62 9.22 4.78
C LYS A 176 -16.24 9.51 3.41
N SER A 177 -15.99 8.62 2.46
CA SER A 177 -16.70 8.66 1.17
C SER A 177 -18.20 8.56 1.39
N LYS A 178 -18.98 9.32 0.61
CA LYS A 178 -20.44 9.23 0.64
C LYS A 178 -20.87 7.82 0.23
N ARG A 179 -21.69 7.19 1.06
CA ARG A 179 -22.26 5.87 0.74
C ARG A 179 -23.19 6.03 -0.47
N ARG A 180 -22.97 5.21 -1.49
CA ARG A 180 -23.88 5.10 -2.64
C ARG A 180 -24.80 3.90 -2.41
N SER A 181 -26.11 4.13 -2.41
CA SER A 181 -27.15 3.09 -2.29
C SER A 181 -28.08 3.05 -3.51
N ARG A 182 -28.04 4.08 -4.36
CA ARG A 182 -28.89 4.18 -5.54
C ARG A 182 -28.53 3.11 -6.57
N ARG A 183 -29.55 2.43 -7.07
CA ARG A 183 -29.47 1.59 -8.26
C ARG A 183 -30.01 2.39 -9.47
N PRO A 184 -29.59 2.06 -10.69
CA PRO A 184 -30.24 2.59 -11.90
C PRO A 184 -31.75 2.37 -11.84
N VAL A 185 -32.51 3.39 -12.24
CA VAL A 185 -33.99 3.37 -12.25
C VAL A 185 -34.52 3.64 -13.65
N SER A 186 -35.77 3.26 -13.91
CA SER A 186 -36.44 3.49 -15.20
C SER A 186 -35.61 2.95 -16.39
N ASP A 187 -35.35 3.78 -17.40
CA ASP A 187 -34.63 3.46 -18.63
C ASP A 187 -33.10 3.67 -18.51
N GLU A 188 -32.57 4.01 -17.33
CA GLU A 188 -31.13 4.28 -17.16
C GLU A 188 -30.26 3.07 -17.54
N MET A 189 -30.74 1.86 -17.26
CA MET A 189 -30.06 0.63 -17.69
C MET A 189 -30.04 0.48 -19.20
N ASP A 190 -31.14 0.79 -19.87
CA ASP A 190 -31.26 0.70 -21.32
C ASP A 190 -30.36 1.73 -22.00
N ARG A 191 -30.28 2.95 -21.45
CA ARG A 191 -29.38 4.00 -21.93
C ARG A 191 -27.90 3.63 -21.73
N LEU A 192 -27.55 3.02 -20.59
CA LEU A 192 -26.21 2.49 -20.36
C LEU A 192 -25.87 1.39 -21.37
N LEU A 193 -26.78 0.45 -21.59
CA LEU A 193 -26.61 -0.63 -22.57
C LEU A 193 -26.44 -0.08 -23.99
N ALA A 194 -27.25 0.89 -24.41
CA ALA A 194 -27.15 1.54 -25.71
C ALA A 194 -25.79 2.23 -25.90
N GLY A 195 -25.32 2.99 -24.90
CA GLY A 195 -24.02 3.65 -24.95
C GLY A 195 -22.83 2.68 -24.96
N LEU A 196 -22.92 1.59 -24.18
CA LEU A 196 -21.89 0.54 -24.20
C LEU A 196 -21.89 -0.24 -25.51
N LYS A 197 -23.07 -0.51 -26.08
CA LYS A 197 -23.21 -1.17 -27.37
C LYS A 197 -22.58 -0.34 -28.48
N ALA A 198 -22.89 0.95 -28.56
CA ALA A 198 -22.27 1.86 -29.53
C ALA A 198 -20.73 1.88 -29.43
N ARG A 199 -20.19 1.76 -28.21
CA ARG A 199 -18.74 1.62 -27.99
C ARG A 199 -18.18 0.25 -28.39
N SER A 200 -18.92 -0.82 -28.14
CA SER A 200 -18.53 -2.19 -28.53
C SER A 200 -18.60 -2.42 -30.03
N ASP A 201 -19.53 -1.77 -30.73
CA ASP A 201 -19.72 -1.90 -32.18
C ASP A 201 -18.70 -1.07 -32.97
N HIS A 202 -17.92 -0.21 -32.31
CA HIS A 202 -16.86 0.55 -32.96
C HIS A 202 -15.77 -0.40 -33.52
N VAL A 203 -15.35 -0.20 -34.77
CA VAL A 203 -14.44 -1.13 -35.50
C VAL A 203 -13.14 -1.45 -34.77
N ALA A 204 -12.59 -0.49 -34.01
CA ALA A 204 -11.36 -0.66 -33.24
C ALA A 204 -11.58 -1.25 -31.82
N ALA A 205 -12.83 -1.46 -31.41
CA ALA A 205 -13.14 -1.96 -30.08
C ALA A 205 -12.89 -3.47 -30.00
N LYS A 206 -12.15 -3.87 -28.97
CA LYS A 206 -11.88 -5.28 -28.64
C LYS A 206 -12.56 -5.72 -27.34
N ILE A 207 -13.20 -4.79 -26.65
CA ILE A 207 -13.75 -4.99 -25.30
C ILE A 207 -15.26 -5.25 -25.43
N PRO A 208 -15.76 -6.40 -24.95
CA PRO A 208 -17.19 -6.71 -24.99
C PRO A 208 -17.88 -6.03 -23.80
N PHE A 209 -18.08 -4.71 -23.87
CA PHE A 209 -18.57 -3.89 -22.76
C PHE A 209 -19.95 -4.32 -22.25
N VAL A 210 -20.87 -4.66 -23.17
CA VAL A 210 -22.22 -5.13 -22.82
C VAL A 210 -22.16 -6.43 -22.02
N ASP A 211 -21.28 -7.34 -22.43
CA ASP A 211 -21.09 -8.64 -21.78
C ASP A 211 -20.47 -8.47 -20.40
N ILE A 212 -19.45 -7.61 -20.29
CA ILE A 212 -18.82 -7.29 -19.01
C ILE A 212 -19.84 -6.69 -18.04
N LEU A 213 -20.71 -5.78 -18.50
CA LEU A 213 -21.76 -5.19 -17.66
C LEU A 213 -22.74 -6.26 -17.17
N ASN A 214 -23.34 -7.01 -18.09
CA ASN A 214 -24.36 -8.02 -17.77
C ASN A 214 -23.79 -9.13 -16.89
N PHE A 215 -22.58 -9.60 -17.21
CA PHE A 215 -21.89 -10.59 -16.39
C PHE A 215 -21.58 -10.06 -14.99
N SER A 216 -21.17 -8.80 -14.85
CA SER A 216 -20.91 -8.19 -13.54
C SER A 216 -22.17 -8.07 -12.69
N ILE A 217 -23.32 -7.76 -13.31
CA ILE A 217 -24.62 -7.71 -12.64
C ILE A 217 -25.01 -9.10 -12.13
N LEU A 218 -24.95 -10.11 -13.00
CA LEU A 218 -25.37 -11.47 -12.69
C LEU A 218 -24.47 -12.17 -11.66
N SER A 219 -23.16 -11.97 -11.78
CA SER A 219 -22.18 -12.62 -10.90
C SER A 219 -21.86 -11.84 -9.63
N CYS A 220 -22.25 -10.56 -9.57
CA CYS A 220 -21.88 -9.64 -8.49
C CYS A 220 -20.37 -9.55 -8.22
N MET A 221 -19.53 -9.88 -9.22
CA MET A 221 -18.08 -9.80 -9.12
C MET A 221 -17.59 -8.37 -9.38
N ARG A 222 -16.42 -8.02 -8.82
CA ARG A 222 -15.78 -6.75 -9.18
C ARG A 222 -15.28 -6.81 -10.62
N VAL A 223 -15.36 -5.71 -11.36
CA VAL A 223 -14.89 -5.68 -12.77
C VAL A 223 -13.44 -6.16 -12.94
N GLY A 224 -12.55 -5.84 -12.00
CA GLY A 224 -11.17 -6.32 -12.03
C GLY A 224 -11.01 -7.81 -11.70
N GLU A 225 -12.01 -8.45 -11.11
CA GLU A 225 -12.10 -9.90 -10.94
C GLU A 225 -12.64 -10.54 -12.24
N VAL A 226 -13.70 -9.96 -12.83
CA VAL A 226 -14.27 -10.39 -14.11
C VAL A 226 -13.22 -10.41 -15.23
N CYS A 227 -12.47 -9.32 -15.40
CA CYS A 227 -11.47 -9.21 -16.46
C CYS A 227 -10.22 -10.09 -16.27
N LYS A 228 -10.12 -10.84 -15.17
CA LYS A 228 -9.01 -11.76 -14.88
C LYS A 228 -9.37 -13.23 -14.97
N ILE A 229 -10.64 -13.54 -15.23
CA ILE A 229 -11.11 -14.90 -15.44
C ILE A 229 -10.36 -15.49 -16.65
N ARG A 230 -9.89 -16.72 -16.49
CA ARG A 230 -9.24 -17.50 -17.55
C ARG A 230 -10.09 -18.71 -17.89
N TRP A 231 -9.95 -19.22 -19.10
CA TRP A 231 -10.65 -20.45 -19.51
C TRP A 231 -10.28 -21.66 -18.65
N GLU A 232 -9.03 -21.76 -18.21
CA GLU A 232 -8.57 -22.79 -17.26
C GLU A 232 -9.26 -22.72 -15.89
N ASP A 233 -9.84 -21.57 -15.53
CA ASP A 233 -10.54 -21.37 -14.26
C ASP A 233 -12.04 -21.67 -14.37
N VAL A 234 -12.56 -21.99 -15.56
CA VAL A 234 -13.99 -22.26 -15.79
C VAL A 234 -14.27 -23.75 -15.61
N ASP A 235 -15.10 -24.08 -14.63
CA ASP A 235 -15.62 -25.43 -14.42
C ASP A 235 -16.93 -25.60 -15.20
N GLU A 236 -16.86 -26.31 -16.33
CA GLU A 236 -18.03 -26.56 -17.17
C GLU A 236 -19.06 -27.51 -16.53
N LYS A 237 -18.62 -28.42 -15.66
CA LYS A 237 -19.53 -29.37 -14.99
C LYS A 237 -20.37 -28.66 -13.94
N GLN A 238 -19.73 -27.82 -13.13
CA GLN A 238 -20.37 -27.08 -12.05
C GLN A 238 -20.97 -25.73 -12.51
N LYS A 239 -20.74 -25.34 -13.78
CA LYS A 239 -21.05 -24.01 -14.31
C LYS A 239 -20.55 -22.92 -13.39
N ALA A 240 -19.28 -23.01 -13.02
CA ALA A 240 -18.65 -22.13 -12.04
C ALA A 240 -17.31 -21.60 -12.54
N VAL A 241 -16.78 -20.57 -11.88
CA VAL A 241 -15.46 -20.02 -12.17
C VAL A 241 -14.63 -19.85 -10.90
N LEU A 242 -13.36 -20.24 -10.97
CA LEU A 242 -12.38 -20.00 -9.92
C LEU A 242 -11.87 -18.55 -10.02
N VAL A 243 -12.36 -17.68 -9.14
CA VAL A 243 -11.89 -16.30 -9.04
C VAL A 243 -10.60 -16.27 -8.23
N ARG A 244 -9.47 -15.99 -8.90
CA ARG A 244 -8.16 -15.94 -8.26
C ARG A 244 -7.92 -14.64 -7.49
N ASP A 245 -7.24 -14.76 -6.34
CA ASP A 245 -6.86 -13.63 -5.47
C ASP A 245 -8.01 -12.64 -5.23
N ARG A 246 -9.19 -13.20 -4.93
CA ARG A 246 -10.43 -12.45 -4.74
C ARG A 246 -10.22 -11.37 -3.70
N LYS A 247 -10.74 -10.18 -3.99
CA LYS A 247 -10.45 -8.99 -3.21
C LYS A 247 -11.01 -9.11 -1.79
N ASP A 248 -10.10 -9.29 -0.83
CA ASP A 248 -10.36 -9.30 0.61
C ASP A 248 -9.52 -8.21 1.32
N PRO A 249 -10.04 -7.55 2.37
CA PRO A 249 -9.31 -6.53 3.11
C PRO A 249 -8.04 -7.04 3.82
N ARG A 250 -8.01 -8.31 4.24
CA ARG A 250 -6.97 -8.89 5.09
C ARG A 250 -6.10 -9.91 4.35
N LYS A 251 -6.68 -10.77 3.51
CA LYS A 251 -5.96 -11.83 2.80
C LYS A 251 -6.36 -11.88 1.33
N LYS A 252 -5.64 -11.12 0.50
CA LYS A 252 -5.86 -11.15 -0.95
C LYS A 252 -5.08 -12.27 -1.65
N SER A 253 -3.79 -12.43 -1.33
CA SER A 253 -2.92 -13.41 -2.00
C SER A 253 -3.31 -14.84 -1.60
N GLY A 254 -3.48 -15.71 -2.60
CA GLY A 254 -3.91 -17.10 -2.39
C GLY A 254 -5.39 -17.24 -2.01
N ASN A 255 -6.18 -16.15 -2.07
CA ASN A 255 -7.60 -16.19 -1.77
C ASN A 255 -8.40 -16.53 -3.03
N HIS A 256 -8.35 -17.81 -3.43
CA HIS A 256 -9.12 -18.31 -4.56
C HIS A 256 -10.51 -18.72 -4.08
N MET A 257 -11.55 -18.31 -4.81
CA MET A 257 -12.93 -18.68 -4.48
C MET A 257 -13.66 -19.15 -5.72
N LEU A 258 -14.35 -20.28 -5.61
CA LEU A 258 -15.27 -20.74 -6.65
C LEU A 258 -16.56 -19.93 -6.58
N VAL A 259 -17.02 -19.42 -7.73
CA VAL A 259 -18.26 -18.65 -7.86
C VAL A 259 -19.13 -19.32 -8.90
N ALA A 260 -20.34 -19.73 -8.50
CA ALA A 260 -21.33 -20.29 -9.43
C ALA A 260 -21.80 -19.22 -10.42
N LEU A 261 -21.89 -19.58 -11.70
CA LEU A 261 -22.38 -18.71 -12.77
C LEU A 261 -23.87 -19.00 -13.01
N LEU A 262 -24.70 -18.28 -12.27
CA LEU A 262 -26.16 -18.42 -12.31
C LEU A 262 -26.78 -17.65 -13.49
N GLY A 263 -27.94 -18.12 -13.95
CA GLY A 263 -28.69 -17.50 -15.05
C GLY A 263 -27.87 -17.36 -16.33
N GLU A 264 -27.98 -16.21 -17.00
CA GLU A 264 -27.29 -15.93 -18.26
C GLU A 264 -25.76 -15.77 -18.13
N ALA A 265 -25.21 -15.73 -16.91
CA ALA A 265 -23.76 -15.54 -16.72
C ALA A 265 -22.95 -16.67 -17.39
N TRP A 266 -23.47 -17.90 -17.35
CA TRP A 266 -22.86 -19.04 -18.01
C TRP A 266 -22.81 -18.87 -19.53
N ASN A 267 -23.92 -18.46 -20.13
CA ASN A 267 -24.02 -18.27 -21.57
C ASN A 267 -23.11 -17.13 -22.06
N ILE A 268 -23.02 -16.04 -21.28
CA ILE A 268 -22.11 -14.93 -21.56
C ILE A 268 -20.64 -15.41 -21.57
N VAL A 269 -20.23 -16.24 -20.62
CA VAL A 269 -18.86 -16.81 -20.61
C VAL A 269 -18.67 -17.71 -21.83
N ARG A 270 -19.63 -18.59 -22.12
CA ARG A 270 -19.54 -19.57 -23.23
C ARG A 270 -19.39 -18.94 -24.61
N ARG A 271 -19.93 -17.74 -24.84
CA ARG A 271 -19.79 -17.02 -26.12
C ARG A 271 -18.50 -16.21 -26.25
N GLN A 272 -17.72 -16.05 -25.18
CA GLN A 272 -16.44 -15.37 -25.28
C GLN A 272 -15.46 -16.20 -26.12
N PRO A 273 -14.52 -15.57 -26.83
CA PRO A 273 -13.52 -16.30 -27.59
C PRO A 273 -12.60 -17.11 -26.67
N LYS A 274 -12.31 -18.35 -27.08
CA LYS A 274 -11.30 -19.21 -26.45
C LYS A 274 -9.91 -18.85 -26.97
N THR A 275 -9.40 -17.69 -26.54
CA THR A 275 -8.02 -17.31 -26.83
C THR A 275 -7.10 -17.88 -25.76
N THR A 276 -6.15 -18.71 -26.17
CA THR A 276 -4.99 -19.06 -25.34
C THR A 276 -4.14 -17.80 -25.21
N SER A 277 -4.00 -17.25 -24.01
CA SER A 277 -3.02 -16.21 -23.70
C SER A 277 -1.87 -16.81 -22.91
#